data_AF-A0A246B730-F1
#
_entry.id   AF-A0A246B730-F1
#
_cell.length_a   1.000
_cell.length_b   1.000
_cell.length_c   1.000
_cell.angle_alpha   90.00
_cell.angle_beta   90.00
_cell.angle_gamma   90.00
#
_symmetry.space_group_name_H-M   'P 1'
#
loop_
_entity.id
_entity.type
_entity.pdbx_description
1 polymer ?
#
loop_
_entity_poly.entity_id
_entity_poly.type
_entity_poly.pdbx_seq_one_letter_code
_entity_poly.pdbx_strand_id
1 'polypeptide(L)'
;MKKLLFAASLALIATACEKKQETGTITTQNTEIANPETTITTTVTPVDSATAIAHTEKVTTADKTVTTKTTTGEVYHYISNDKKTEFSVIYDAEKGTAAVKNETTGKTYDMKNVVSGSGAKYQDKDGNYFWEHQGGFVFGKGDRDLIEGKLK
;
A
#
# COMPACT_ATOMS: atom_id res chain seq x y z
N MET A 1 -43.29 26.23 -46.74
CA MET A 1 -43.44 25.89 -45.32
C MET A 1 -43.73 24.40 -45.19
N LYS A 2 -42.74 23.56 -44.83
CA LYS A 2 -42.91 22.11 -44.72
C LYS A 2 -42.14 21.57 -43.51
N LYS A 3 -42.93 21.39 -42.45
CA LYS A 3 -42.92 20.44 -41.34
C LYS A 3 -41.57 19.86 -40.85
N LEU A 4 -41.26 20.22 -39.59
CA LEU A 4 -40.40 19.48 -38.68
C LEU A 4 -40.78 17.99 -38.61
N LEU A 5 -39.77 17.12 -38.57
CA LEU A 5 -39.88 15.80 -37.95
C LEU A 5 -38.70 15.65 -36.97
N PHE A 6 -39.07 15.41 -35.71
CA PHE A 6 -38.21 15.06 -34.60
C PHE A 6 -37.62 13.66 -34.81
N ALA A 7 -36.33 13.50 -34.52
CA ALA A 7 -35.75 12.23 -34.14
C ALA A 7 -34.69 12.49 -33.07
N ALA A 8 -35.11 12.44 -31.80
CA ALA A 8 -34.20 12.40 -30.68
C ALA A 8 -33.62 10.98 -30.60
N SER A 9 -32.38 10.81 -31.05
CA SER A 9 -31.63 9.59 -30.82
C SER A 9 -31.34 9.46 -29.33
N LEU A 10 -31.94 8.46 -28.68
CA LEU A 10 -31.52 7.99 -27.35
C LEU A 10 -30.04 7.57 -27.43
N ALA A 11 -29.15 8.35 -26.83
CA ALA A 11 -27.81 7.89 -26.54
C ALA A 11 -27.89 6.92 -25.35
N LEU A 12 -27.68 5.63 -25.61
CA LEU A 12 -27.30 4.68 -24.55
C LEU A 12 -25.90 5.09 -24.08
N ILE A 13 -25.84 5.84 -22.97
CA ILE A 13 -24.60 6.02 -22.24
C ILE A 13 -24.34 4.69 -21.54
N ALA A 14 -23.47 3.88 -22.14
CA ALA A 14 -22.85 2.77 -21.41
C ALA A 14 -22.05 3.40 -20.27
N THR A 15 -22.59 3.39 -19.06
CA THR A 15 -21.80 3.63 -17.86
C THR A 15 -20.87 2.44 -17.71
N ALA A 16 -19.72 2.51 -18.38
CA ALA A 16 -18.55 1.77 -17.96
C ALA A 16 -18.34 2.12 -16.50
N CYS A 17 -18.47 1.13 -15.62
CA CYS A 17 -18.12 1.27 -14.22
C CYS A 17 -16.59 1.35 -14.19
N GLU A 18 -16.03 2.53 -14.48
CA GLU A 18 -14.65 2.83 -14.19
C GLU A 18 -14.52 2.72 -12.67
N LYS A 19 -13.96 1.61 -12.18
CA LYS A 19 -13.50 1.52 -10.79
C LYS A 19 -12.52 2.67 -10.62
N LYS A 20 -12.98 3.77 -10.01
CA LYS A 20 -12.13 4.91 -9.70
C LYS A 20 -11.05 4.40 -8.73
N GLN A 21 -9.86 4.22 -9.27
CA GLN A 21 -8.68 3.73 -8.56
C GLN A 21 -8.34 4.77 -7.49
N GLU A 22 -8.43 4.39 -6.22
CA GLU A 22 -8.21 5.31 -5.10
C GLU A 22 -6.70 5.53 -4.92
N THR A 23 -6.28 6.80 -4.92
CA THR A 23 -4.92 7.18 -4.52
C THR A 23 -4.92 7.54 -3.05
N GLY A 24 -3.98 7.01 -2.29
CA GLY A 24 -3.83 7.29 -0.86
C GLY A 24 -2.38 7.26 -0.41
N THR A 25 -2.17 7.45 0.88
CA THR A 25 -0.85 7.61 1.48
C THR A 25 -0.73 6.77 2.76
N ILE A 26 0.37 6.03 2.89
CA ILE A 26 0.73 5.26 4.09
C ILE A 26 2.07 5.75 4.61
N THR A 27 2.09 6.17 5.88
CA THR A 27 3.30 6.59 6.59
C THR A 27 3.73 5.54 7.61
N THR A 28 4.96 5.06 7.48
CA THR A 28 5.60 4.12 8.41
C THR A 28 6.72 4.82 9.15
N GLN A 29 6.79 4.65 10.47
CA GLN A 29 7.84 5.24 11.30
C GLN A 29 8.60 4.15 12.05
N ASN A 30 9.92 4.13 11.86
CA ASN A 30 10.84 3.25 12.57
C ASN A 30 11.74 4.09 13.47
N THR A 31 11.96 3.64 14.70
CA THR A 31 12.91 4.26 15.64
C THR A 31 14.01 3.26 15.97
N GLU A 32 15.26 3.69 15.81
CA GLU A 32 16.46 2.95 16.19
C GLU A 32 17.22 3.75 17.25
N ILE A 33 17.61 3.10 18.35
CA ILE A 33 18.34 3.73 19.45
C ILE A 33 19.83 3.63 19.13
N ALA A 34 20.50 4.76 18.83
CA ALA A 34 21.92 4.82 18.50
C ALA A 34 22.58 6.06 19.13
N ASN A 35 23.83 5.88 19.59
CA ASN A 35 24.72 6.86 20.25
C ASN A 35 25.50 7.71 19.19
N PRO A 36 26.06 8.90 19.51
CA PRO A 36 25.61 10.19 18.98
C PRO A 36 26.29 10.64 17.67
N GLU A 37 25.49 11.17 16.74
CA GLU A 37 25.83 12.28 15.83
C GLU A 37 24.55 12.78 15.13
N THR A 38 24.30 14.10 15.12
CA THR A 38 23.09 14.67 14.52
C THR A 38 23.27 14.84 13.01
N THR A 39 22.73 13.90 12.22
CA THR A 39 22.62 14.03 10.76
C THR A 39 21.15 13.97 10.34
N ILE A 40 20.70 14.97 9.58
CA ILE A 40 19.40 14.97 8.89
C ILE A 40 19.66 14.55 7.44
N THR A 41 19.08 13.45 7.00
CA THR A 41 19.14 13.01 5.60
C THR A 41 17.72 12.94 5.06
N THR A 42 17.44 13.77 4.07
CA THR A 42 16.19 13.74 3.30
C THR A 42 16.51 13.11 1.95
N THR A 43 15.93 11.94 1.66
CA THR A 43 16.05 11.32 0.34
C THR A 43 14.69 11.36 -0.33
N VAL A 44 14.55 12.28 -1.29
CA VAL A 44 13.40 12.34 -2.19
C VAL A 44 13.77 11.52 -3.42
N THR A 45 13.03 10.44 -3.70
CA THR A 45 13.16 9.74 -4.99
C THR A 45 11.95 10.09 -5.85
N PRO A 46 12.02 11.09 -6.73
CA PRO A 46 10.96 11.33 -7.70
C PRO A 46 11.04 10.28 -8.81
N VAL A 47 9.93 9.61 -9.09
CA VAL A 47 9.73 8.84 -10.34
C VAL A 47 8.39 9.23 -10.95
N ASP A 48 8.39 9.30 -12.28
CA ASP A 48 7.34 9.83 -13.14
C ASP A 48 6.01 9.04 -13.03
N SER A 49 4.92 9.69 -13.43
CA SER A 49 3.54 9.43 -13.01
C SER A 49 2.99 8.06 -13.46
N ALA A 50 2.77 7.16 -12.48
CA ALA A 50 1.85 5.99 -12.43
C ALA A 50 2.26 5.05 -11.28
N THR A 51 3.52 5.15 -10.84
CA THR A 51 4.16 4.31 -9.83
C THR A 51 4.01 4.89 -8.43
N ALA A 52 3.93 4.03 -7.39
CA ALA A 52 3.96 4.47 -6.01
C ALA A 52 5.21 5.31 -5.71
N ILE A 53 5.02 6.44 -5.04
CA ILE A 53 6.08 7.40 -4.70
C ILE A 53 6.42 7.24 -3.23
N ALA A 54 7.68 6.93 -2.92
CA ALA A 54 8.18 6.83 -1.56
C ALA A 54 9.09 8.01 -1.19
N HIS A 55 8.72 8.72 -0.13
CA HIS A 55 9.50 9.78 0.50
C HIS A 55 10.05 9.29 1.83
N THR A 56 11.36 9.41 2.07
CA THR A 56 11.99 8.98 3.33
C THR A 56 12.68 10.15 4.03
N GLU A 57 12.30 10.38 5.28
CA GLU A 57 12.89 11.37 6.18
C GLU A 57 13.61 10.66 7.31
N LYS A 58 14.88 10.99 7.54
CA LYS A 58 15.66 10.49 8.67
C LYS A 58 16.04 11.65 9.59
N VAL A 59 15.54 11.60 10.82
CA VAL A 59 15.85 12.55 11.90
C VAL A 59 16.68 11.83 12.95
N THR A 60 17.94 12.21 13.08
CA THR A 60 18.85 11.64 14.09
C THR A 60 19.05 12.66 15.21
N THR A 61 18.88 12.21 16.45
CA THR A 61 19.24 12.92 17.68
C THR A 61 20.32 12.12 18.42
N ALA A 62 20.85 12.65 19.52
CA ALA A 62 21.93 12.00 20.27
C ALA A 62 21.60 10.55 20.70
N ASP A 63 20.33 10.26 20.98
CA ASP A 63 19.90 8.98 21.55
C ASP A 63 19.11 8.09 20.58
N LYS A 64 18.63 8.67 19.47
CA LYS A 64 17.73 7.97 18.56
C LYS A 64 17.81 8.49 17.14
N THR A 65 17.67 7.55 16.21
CA THR A 65 17.31 7.78 14.83
C THR A 65 15.83 7.47 14.65
N VAL A 66 15.08 8.42 14.10
CA VAL A 66 13.71 8.22 13.63
C VAL A 66 13.73 8.26 12.11
N THR A 67 13.23 7.21 11.46
CA THR A 67 13.02 7.17 10.01
C THR A 67 11.54 7.12 9.72
N THR A 68 11.04 8.11 9.00
CA THR A 68 9.66 8.20 8.52
C THR A 68 9.67 7.95 7.02
N LYS A 69 8.92 6.94 6.56
CA LYS A 69 8.70 6.67 5.14
C LYS A 69 7.23 6.89 4.81
N THR A 70 6.96 7.77 3.87
CA THR A 70 5.62 8.05 3.35
C THR A 70 5.52 7.52 1.93
N THR A 71 4.59 6.60 1.69
CA THR A 71 4.35 6.02 0.37
C THR A 71 2.98 6.49 -0.12
N THR A 72 2.93 7.08 -1.31
CA THR A 72 1.69 7.51 -1.96
C THR A 72 1.51 6.72 -3.24
N GLY A 73 0.31 6.21 -3.48
CA GLY A 73 0.02 5.43 -4.69
C GLY A 73 -1.39 4.88 -4.69
N GLU A 74 -1.64 3.95 -5.59
CA GLU A 74 -2.89 3.19 -5.60
C GLU A 74 -3.05 2.39 -4.31
N VAL A 75 -4.24 2.48 -3.71
CA VAL A 75 -4.60 1.74 -2.49
C VAL A 75 -5.44 0.53 -2.84
N TYR A 76 -4.96 -0.63 -2.41
CA TYR A 76 -5.66 -1.90 -2.44
C TYR A 76 -6.23 -2.20 -1.05
N HIS A 77 -7.54 -2.38 -0.98
CA HIS A 77 -8.25 -2.66 0.27
C HIS A 77 -8.51 -4.15 0.43
N TYR A 78 -8.12 -4.72 1.55
CA TYR A 78 -8.33 -6.12 1.89
C TYR A 78 -9.12 -6.24 3.18
N ILE A 79 -9.91 -7.30 3.30
CA ILE A 79 -10.70 -7.61 4.48
C ILE A 79 -10.50 -9.06 4.89
N SER A 80 -10.31 -9.28 6.19
CA SER A 80 -10.21 -10.62 6.76
C SER A 80 -11.49 -11.42 6.56
N ASN A 81 -11.37 -12.75 6.52
CA ASN A 81 -12.51 -13.65 6.35
C ASN A 81 -13.57 -13.49 7.45
N ASP A 82 -13.14 -13.15 8.67
CA ASP A 82 -14.03 -12.86 9.81
C ASP A 82 -14.59 -11.42 9.82
N LYS A 83 -14.17 -10.59 8.85
CA LYS A 83 -14.58 -9.18 8.65
C LYS A 83 -14.20 -8.24 9.79
N LYS A 84 -13.25 -8.62 10.66
CA LYS A 84 -12.82 -7.81 11.80
C LYS A 84 -11.57 -6.98 11.52
N THR A 85 -10.77 -7.38 10.52
CA THR A 85 -9.54 -6.70 10.18
C THR A 85 -9.56 -6.23 8.74
N GLU A 86 -9.31 -4.95 8.52
CA GLU A 86 -9.08 -4.38 7.20
C GLU A 86 -7.62 -3.99 7.03
N PHE A 87 -7.10 -4.13 5.81
CA PHE A 87 -5.77 -3.67 5.43
C PHE A 87 -5.85 -2.79 4.19
N SER A 88 -5.09 -1.70 4.21
CA SER A 88 -4.77 -0.92 3.01
C SER A 88 -3.35 -1.23 2.58
N VAL A 89 -3.12 -1.50 1.30
CA VAL A 89 -1.79 -1.78 0.76
C VAL A 89 -1.50 -0.89 -0.43
N ILE A 90 -0.30 -0.30 -0.46
CA ILE A 90 0.24 0.40 -1.63
C ILE A 90 1.45 -0.39 -2.10
N TYR A 91 1.39 -0.88 -3.34
CA TYR A 91 2.48 -1.63 -3.96
C TYR A 91 3.38 -0.70 -4.78
N ASP A 92 4.68 -0.86 -4.60
CA ASP A 92 5.71 -0.32 -5.48
C ASP A 92 6.34 -1.50 -6.23
N ALA A 93 5.82 -1.77 -7.42
CA ALA A 93 6.27 -2.88 -8.25
C ALA A 93 7.71 -2.68 -8.76
N GLU A 94 8.13 -1.44 -8.98
CA GLU A 94 9.49 -1.12 -9.45
C GLU A 94 10.54 -1.42 -8.38
N LYS A 95 10.24 -1.13 -7.11
CA LYS A 95 11.13 -1.42 -5.98
C LYS A 95 10.88 -2.78 -5.35
N GLY A 96 9.83 -3.47 -5.75
CA GLY A 96 9.40 -4.72 -5.12
C GLY A 96 9.08 -4.50 -3.64
N THR A 97 8.39 -3.41 -3.29
CA THR A 97 8.02 -3.11 -1.90
C THR A 97 6.52 -2.93 -1.74
N ALA A 98 6.04 -3.06 -0.50
CA ALA A 98 4.65 -2.82 -0.15
C ALA A 98 4.59 -2.04 1.16
N ALA A 99 3.85 -0.93 1.16
CA ALA A 99 3.44 -0.25 2.38
C ALA A 99 2.08 -0.82 2.80
N VAL A 100 2.02 -1.47 3.95
CA VAL A 100 0.81 -2.13 4.47
C VAL A 100 0.33 -1.39 5.71
N LYS A 101 -0.94 -1.02 5.78
CA LYS A 101 -1.59 -0.45 6.96
C LYS A 101 -2.67 -1.40 7.44
N ASN A 102 -2.57 -1.85 8.68
CA ASN A 102 -3.68 -2.51 9.37
C ASN A 102 -4.63 -1.41 9.86
N GLU A 103 -5.78 -1.26 9.20
CA GLU A 103 -6.73 -0.18 9.47
C GLU A 103 -7.37 -0.31 10.86
N THR A 104 -7.50 -1.52 11.38
CA THR A 104 -8.08 -1.79 12.70
C THR A 104 -7.18 -1.31 13.85
N THR A 105 -5.86 -1.42 13.68
CA THR A 105 -4.87 -1.08 14.73
C THR A 105 -4.11 0.21 14.45
N GLY A 106 -4.21 0.74 13.22
CA GLY A 106 -3.41 1.87 12.74
C GLY A 106 -1.92 1.54 12.52
N LYS A 107 -1.48 0.30 12.76
CA LYS A 107 -0.08 -0.11 12.56
C LYS A 107 0.24 -0.17 11.07
N THR A 108 1.41 0.35 10.72
CA THR A 108 1.95 0.35 9.37
C THR A 108 3.22 -0.48 9.29
N TYR A 109 3.46 -1.07 8.13
CA TYR A 109 4.57 -1.96 7.85
C TYR A 109 5.18 -1.57 6.51
N ASP A 110 6.49 -1.37 6.50
CA ASP A 110 7.26 -1.23 5.27
C ASP A 110 7.89 -2.58 4.94
N MET A 111 7.40 -3.22 3.89
CA MET A 111 7.75 -4.60 3.55
C MET A 111 8.45 -4.69 2.21
N LYS A 112 9.37 -5.66 2.07
CA LYS A 112 10.06 -5.97 0.82
C LYS A 112 9.60 -7.32 0.29
N ASN A 113 9.53 -7.45 -1.03
CA ASN A 113 9.25 -8.71 -1.67
C ASN A 113 10.31 -9.75 -1.28
N VAL A 114 9.86 -10.97 -1.00
CA VAL A 114 10.69 -12.12 -0.71
C VAL A 114 10.26 -13.30 -1.59
N VAL A 115 11.21 -14.19 -1.88
CA VAL A 115 10.96 -15.37 -2.70
C VAL A 115 9.87 -16.24 -2.06
N SER A 116 8.85 -16.59 -2.84
CA SER A 116 7.75 -17.47 -2.45
C SER A 116 7.50 -18.54 -3.50
N GLY A 117 6.98 -19.70 -3.08
CA GLY A 117 6.65 -20.79 -3.99
C GLY A 117 5.48 -20.49 -4.92
N SER A 118 4.63 -19.52 -4.56
CA SER A 118 3.59 -18.95 -5.42
C SER A 118 3.16 -17.58 -4.90
N GLY A 119 2.53 -16.78 -5.75
CA GLY A 119 2.02 -15.46 -5.37
C GLY A 119 3.12 -14.45 -5.02
N ALA A 120 2.73 -13.34 -4.39
CA ALA A 120 3.64 -12.26 -4.01
C ALA A 120 3.71 -12.13 -2.49
N LYS A 121 4.84 -12.50 -1.90
CA LYS A 121 5.08 -12.38 -0.45
C LYS A 121 5.96 -11.17 -0.17
N TYR A 122 5.55 -10.36 0.78
CA TYR A 122 6.29 -9.21 1.30
C TYR A 122 6.55 -9.42 2.78
N GLN A 123 7.76 -9.12 3.24
CA GLN A 123 8.16 -9.30 4.64
C GLN A 123 8.95 -8.07 5.14
N ASP A 124 8.70 -7.67 6.38
CA ASP A 124 9.49 -6.66 7.08
C ASP A 124 10.66 -7.27 7.88
N LYS A 125 11.54 -6.40 8.39
CA LYS A 125 12.70 -6.81 9.20
C LYS A 125 12.33 -7.53 10.51
N ASP A 126 11.11 -7.35 10.99
CA ASP A 126 10.61 -7.94 12.23
C ASP A 126 9.90 -9.28 11.96
N GLY A 127 9.93 -9.76 10.72
CA GLY A 127 9.36 -11.02 10.28
C GLY A 127 7.85 -11.01 10.07
N ASN A 128 7.18 -9.85 10.14
CA ASN A 128 5.78 -9.76 9.74
C ASN A 128 5.71 -9.85 8.21
N TYR A 129 4.73 -10.57 7.68
CA TYR A 129 4.56 -10.72 6.24
C TYR A 129 3.13 -10.48 5.80
N PHE A 130 3.00 -10.02 4.56
CA PHE A 130 1.77 -9.95 3.80
C PHE A 130 1.98 -10.75 2.52
N TRP A 131 1.16 -11.78 2.30
CA TRP A 131 1.31 -12.70 1.19
C TRP A 131 0.02 -12.81 0.41
N GLU A 132 0.03 -12.35 -0.83
CA GLU A 132 -1.06 -12.59 -1.77
C GLU A 132 -0.86 -13.94 -2.45
N HIS A 133 -1.78 -14.88 -2.21
CA HIS A 133 -1.79 -16.16 -2.90
C HIS A 133 -3.21 -16.68 -3.11
N GLN A 134 -3.42 -17.38 -4.23
CA GLN A 134 -4.67 -18.09 -4.55
C GLN A 134 -5.95 -17.24 -4.48
N GLY A 135 -5.87 -15.96 -4.88
CA GLY A 135 -7.03 -15.04 -4.88
C GLY A 135 -7.41 -14.49 -3.51
N GLY A 136 -6.59 -14.75 -2.49
CA GLY A 136 -6.69 -14.16 -1.16
C GLY A 136 -5.37 -13.56 -0.69
N PHE A 137 -5.35 -13.15 0.58
CA PHE A 137 -4.14 -12.73 1.27
C PHE A 137 -4.00 -13.46 2.60
N VAL A 138 -2.75 -13.54 3.06
CA VAL A 138 -2.38 -13.96 4.41
C VAL A 138 -1.48 -12.90 5.02
N PHE A 139 -1.80 -12.47 6.23
CA PHE A 139 -0.91 -11.68 7.08
C PHE A 139 -0.45 -12.54 8.25
N GLY A 140 0.85 -12.54 8.52
CA GLY A 140 1.42 -13.38 9.57
C GLY A 140 2.75 -12.89 10.12
N LYS A 141 3.38 -13.69 10.98
CA LYS A 141 4.68 -13.38 11.60
C LYS A 141 5.53 -14.63 11.76
N GLY A 142 6.75 -14.60 11.22
CA GLY A 142 7.64 -15.77 11.15
C GLY A 142 6.99 -16.87 10.32
N ASP A 143 6.74 -18.01 10.96
CA ASP A 143 6.09 -19.18 10.34
C ASP A 143 4.60 -19.32 10.72
N ARG A 144 4.00 -18.27 11.28
CA ARG A 144 2.61 -18.30 11.74
C ARG A 144 1.72 -17.39 10.92
N ASP A 145 0.73 -18.01 10.25
CA ASP A 145 -0.39 -17.31 9.64
C ASP A 145 -1.31 -16.78 10.76
N LEU A 146 -1.63 -15.49 10.72
CA LEU A 146 -2.43 -14.83 11.76
C LEU A 146 -3.80 -14.41 11.23
N ILE A 147 -3.85 -13.90 10.00
CA ILE A 147 -5.07 -13.37 9.39
C ILE A 147 -5.10 -13.79 7.94
N GLU A 148 -6.23 -14.34 7.51
CA GLU A 148 -6.51 -14.66 6.12
C GLU A 148 -7.70 -13.85 5.63
N GLY A 149 -7.72 -13.53 4.35
CA GLY A 149 -8.83 -12.80 3.77
C GLY A 149 -8.71 -12.62 2.27
N LYS A 150 -9.37 -11.59 1.75
CA LYS A 150 -9.42 -11.30 0.32
C LYS A 150 -9.47 -9.81 0.04
N LEU A 151 -9.20 -9.46 -1.22
CA LEU A 151 -9.42 -8.12 -1.74
C LEU A 151 -10.92 -7.76 -1.65
N LYS A 152 -11.20 -6.50 -1.27
CA LYS A 152 -12.53 -5.93 -1.09
C LYS A 152 -13.15 -5.42 -2.39
#